data_AF-A0A381UR80-F1
#
_entry.id   AF-A0A381UR80-F1
#
_cell.length_a   1.000
_cell.length_b   1.000
_cell.length_c   1.000
_cell.angle_alpha   90.00
_cell.angle_beta   90.00
_cell.angle_gamma   90.00
#
_symmetry.space_group_name_H-M   'P 1'
#
loop_
_entity.id
_entity.type
_entity.pdbx_description
1 polymer ?
#
loop_
_entity_poly.entity_id
_entity_poly.type
_entity_poly.pdbx_seq_one_letter_code
_entity_poly.pdbx_strand_id
1 'polypeptide(L)'
;MWVLFNTAVWTTVLGLSGILASFFEPRRGRTLGHCANLWGKLILFFSGVKYTIKGLENLDPDGSYIFAGNHASGFDILLAFAGLPYWVVSVSKIELKSIIILGWVMSTAGHIFVDRGRSDMALKS
;
A
#
# COMPACT_ATOMS: atom_id res chain seq x y z
N MET A 1 -9.96 -11.82 13.24
CA MET A 1 -8.72 -12.56 13.58
C MET A 1 -8.06 -13.16 12.34
N TRP A 2 -8.79 -13.89 11.49
CA TRP A 2 -8.27 -14.49 10.25
C TRP A 2 -7.63 -13.49 9.27
N VAL A 3 -8.29 -12.36 8.97
CA VAL A 3 -7.74 -11.35 8.04
C VAL A 3 -6.41 -10.78 8.54
N LEU A 4 -6.30 -10.46 9.83
CA LEU A 4 -5.07 -9.94 10.42
C LEU A 4 -3.91 -10.95 10.33
N PHE A 5 -4.21 -12.23 10.53
CA PHE A 5 -3.24 -13.31 10.34
C PHE A 5 -2.74 -13.36 8.89
N ASN A 6 -3.66 -13.37 7.92
CA ASN A 6 -3.31 -13.31 6.49
C ASN A 6 -2.49 -12.06 6.16
N THR A 7 -2.87 -10.90 6.70
CA THR A 7 -2.13 -9.66 6.52
C THR A 7 -0.70 -9.80 7.03
N ALA A 8 -0.48 -10.33 8.23
CA ALA A 8 0.86 -10.51 8.77
C ALA A 8 1.72 -11.46 7.92
N VAL A 9 1.15 -12.60 7.50
CA VAL A 9 1.83 -13.60 6.66
C VAL A 9 2.21 -12.99 5.31
N TRP A 10 1.25 -12.44 4.57
CA TRP A 10 1.50 -11.91 3.23
C TRP A 10 2.38 -10.66 3.25
N THR A 11 2.28 -9.81 4.28
CA THR A 11 3.18 -8.66 4.44
C THR A 11 4.61 -9.11 4.61
N THR A 12 4.85 -10.17 5.41
CA THR A 12 6.20 -10.69 5.61
C THR A 12 6.75 -11.32 4.33
N VAL A 13 5.98 -12.20 3.69
CA VAL A 13 6.41 -12.92 2.49
C VAL A 13 6.63 -11.98 1.31
N LEU A 14 5.63 -11.17 0.94
CA LEU A 14 5.71 -10.29 -0.23
C LEU A 14 6.50 -9.02 0.04
N GLY A 15 6.50 -8.53 1.28
CA GLY A 15 7.28 -7.37 1.67
C GLY A 15 8.78 -7.65 1.61
N LEU A 16 9.24 -8.74 2.24
CA LEU A 16 10.67 -9.08 2.23
C LEU A 16 11.14 -9.50 0.83
N SER A 17 10.36 -10.30 0.10
CA SER A 17 10.70 -10.66 -1.28
C SER A 17 10.70 -9.45 -2.21
N GLY A 18 9.76 -8.51 -2.04
CA GLY A 18 9.72 -7.25 -2.79
C GLY A 18 10.91 -6.35 -2.48
N ILE A 19 11.35 -6.26 -1.22
CA ILE A 19 12.57 -5.54 -0.85
C ILE A 19 13.79 -6.19 -1.52
N LEU A 20 13.92 -7.53 -1.44
CA LEU A 20 15.02 -8.25 -2.09
C LEU A 20 15.04 -8.02 -3.60
N ALA A 21 13.88 -8.09 -4.26
CA ALA A 21 13.76 -7.82 -5.69
C ALA A 21 14.09 -6.37 -6.06
N SER A 22 13.77 -5.41 -5.19
CA SER A 22 14.05 -3.99 -5.43
C SER A 22 15.54 -3.65 -5.50
N PHE A 23 16.44 -4.49 -4.97
CA PHE A 23 17.88 -4.31 -5.13
C PHE A 23 18.35 -4.52 -6.57
N PHE A 24 17.61 -5.30 -7.36
CA PHE A 24 17.92 -5.59 -8.76
C PHE A 24 17.19 -4.68 -9.74
N GLU A 25 16.33 -3.78 -9.25
CA GLU A 25 15.52 -2.89 -10.08
C GLU A 25 16.20 -1.53 -10.32
N PRO A 26 16.34 -1.06 -11.58
CA PRO A 26 16.93 0.25 -11.88
C PRO A 26 16.14 1.44 -11.33
N ARG A 27 14.82 1.29 -11.20
CA ARG A 27 13.90 2.32 -10.68
C ARG A 27 13.18 1.78 -9.44
N ARG A 28 13.69 2.15 -8.26
CA ARG A 28 13.15 1.71 -6.97
C ARG A 28 11.65 2.01 -6.86
N GLY A 29 10.84 0.97 -6.67
CA GLY A 29 9.45 1.09 -6.22
C GLY A 29 8.42 0.41 -7.12
N ARG A 30 8.69 0.24 -8.42
CA ARG A 30 7.71 -0.32 -9.36
C ARG A 30 7.45 -1.81 -9.11
N THR A 31 8.51 -2.58 -8.84
CA THR A 31 8.37 -4.00 -8.43
C THR A 31 7.62 -4.13 -7.11
N LEU A 32 7.91 -3.26 -6.14
CA LEU A 32 7.19 -3.23 -4.86
C LEU A 32 5.71 -2.86 -5.02
N GLY A 33 5.36 -1.99 -5.97
CA GLY A 33 3.97 -1.70 -6.33
C GLY A 33 3.24 -2.96 -6.84
N HIS A 34 3.88 -3.75 -7.70
CA HIS A 34 3.30 -5.03 -8.13
C HIS A 34 3.14 -6.03 -6.98
N CYS A 35 4.14 -6.13 -6.09
CA CYS A 35 4.02 -6.94 -4.87
C CYS A 35 2.88 -6.45 -3.96
N ALA A 36 2.70 -5.15 -3.81
CA ALA A 36 1.64 -4.55 -3.01
C ALA A 36 0.25 -4.85 -3.60
N ASN A 37 0.11 -4.79 -4.93
CA ASN A 37 -1.15 -5.13 -5.59
C ASN A 37 -1.49 -6.62 -5.43
N LEU A 38 -0.49 -7.50 -5.55
CA LEU A 38 -0.66 -8.92 -5.28
C LEU A 38 -1.00 -9.17 -3.80
N TRP A 39 -0.34 -8.48 -2.88
CA TRP A 39 -0.58 -8.54 -1.44
C TRP A 39 -2.05 -8.25 -1.09
N GLY A 40 -2.62 -7.17 -1.63
CA GLY A 40 -4.03 -6.84 -1.41
C GLY A 40 -4.97 -7.92 -1.95
N LYS A 41 -4.70 -8.40 -3.18
CA LYS A 41 -5.50 -9.46 -3.82
C LYS A 41 -5.49 -10.77 -3.03
N LEU A 42 -4.31 -11.22 -2.59
CA LEU A 42 -4.17 -12.47 -1.84
C LEU A 42 -4.85 -12.39 -0.48
N ILE A 43 -4.70 -11.28 0.26
CA ILE A 43 -5.36 -11.14 1.56
C ILE A 43 -6.88 -11.17 1.39
N LEU A 44 -7.44 -10.45 0.41
CA LEU A 44 -8.88 -10.46 0.15
C LEU A 44 -9.36 -11.86 -0.25
N PHE A 45 -8.63 -12.53 -1.16
CA PHE A 45 -8.94 -13.88 -1.62
C PHE A 45 -8.95 -14.90 -0.47
N PHE A 46 -7.87 -14.99 0.29
CA PHE A 46 -7.78 -15.93 1.44
C PHE A 46 -8.70 -15.54 2.60
N SER A 47 -9.18 -14.29 2.65
CA SER A 47 -10.19 -13.85 3.60
C SER A 47 -11.63 -14.08 3.12
N GLY A 48 -11.83 -14.64 1.91
CA GLY A 48 -13.16 -14.89 1.35
C GLY A 48 -13.92 -13.62 0.95
N VAL A 49 -13.22 -12.49 0.82
CA VAL A 49 -13.82 -11.19 0.53
C VAL A 49 -13.93 -11.01 -0.98
N LYS A 50 -15.17 -10.97 -1.47
CA LYS A 50 -15.46 -10.64 -2.87
C LYS A 50 -15.58 -9.13 -3.01
N TYR A 51 -14.99 -8.57 -4.06
CA TYR A 51 -15.10 -7.17 -4.40
C TYR A 51 -15.30 -7.00 -5.91
N THR A 52 -15.82 -5.86 -6.30
CA THR A 52 -15.97 -5.46 -7.70
C THR A 52 -15.48 -4.03 -7.82
N ILE A 53 -14.85 -3.71 -8.94
CA ILE A 53 -14.35 -2.38 -9.22
C ILE A 53 -15.14 -1.83 -10.39
N LYS A 54 -15.49 -0.55 -10.32
CA LYS A 54 -16.22 0.17 -11.36
C LYS A 54 -15.49 1.48 -11.63
N GLY A 55 -15.46 1.91 -12.89
CA GLY A 55 -14.87 3.20 -13.25
C GLY A 55 -13.35 3.18 -13.45
N LEU A 56 -12.71 2.01 -13.60
CA LEU A 56 -11.30 1.94 -14.02
C LEU A 56 -11.11 2.50 -15.42
N GLU A 57 -12.11 2.32 -16.27
CA GLU A 57 -12.16 2.82 -17.65
C GLU A 57 -12.08 4.34 -17.77
N ASN A 58 -12.34 5.06 -16.67
CA ASN A 58 -12.20 6.51 -16.61
C ASN A 58 -10.76 6.97 -16.33
N LEU A 59 -9.84 6.03 -16.07
CA LEU A 59 -8.47 6.34 -15.71
C LEU A 59 -7.53 6.04 -16.88
N ASP A 60 -6.63 6.98 -17.14
CA ASP A 60 -5.50 6.81 -18.05
C ASP A 60 -4.44 5.93 -17.37
N PRO A 61 -4.03 4.80 -17.96
CA PRO A 61 -2.96 3.96 -17.41
C PRO A 61 -1.63 4.70 -17.21
N ASP A 62 -1.35 5.73 -18.02
CA ASP A 62 -0.13 6.53 -17.95
C ASP A 62 -0.32 7.83 -17.14
N GLY A 63 -1.54 8.07 -16.65
CA GLY A 63 -1.89 9.23 -15.83
C GLY A 63 -1.38 9.14 -14.39
N SER A 64 -1.19 10.31 -13.76
CA SER A 64 -0.86 10.43 -12.33
C SER A 64 -2.06 10.93 -11.55
N TYR A 65 -2.43 10.21 -10.48
CA TYR A 65 -3.67 10.44 -9.74
C TYR A 65 -3.43 10.53 -8.23
N ILE A 66 -4.27 11.31 -7.56
CA ILE A 66 -4.45 11.27 -6.11
C ILE A 66 -5.77 10.57 -5.83
N PHE A 67 -5.71 9.41 -5.18
CA PHE A 67 -6.90 8.67 -4.77
C PHE A 67 -7.25 9.03 -3.31
N ALA A 68 -8.51 9.39 -3.08
CA ALA A 68 -9.04 9.68 -1.75
C ALA A 68 -10.30 8.84 -1.51
N GLY A 69 -10.24 7.92 -0.56
CA GLY A 69 -11.38 7.12 -0.12
C GLY A 69 -12.12 7.77 1.04
N ASN A 70 -13.42 7.46 1.19
CA ASN A 70 -14.28 7.93 2.29
C ASN A 70 -13.93 7.36 3.68
N HIS A 71 -12.85 6.57 3.76
CA HIS A 71 -12.35 5.85 4.93
C HIS A 71 -13.41 5.12 5.77
N ALA A 72 -14.02 4.09 5.20
CA ALA A 72 -15.06 3.31 5.87
C ALA A 72 -14.48 2.23 6.80
N SER A 73 -13.30 1.67 6.49
CA SER A 73 -12.75 0.55 7.25
C SER A 73 -11.26 0.30 7.02
N GLY A 74 -10.67 -0.62 7.79
CA GLY A 74 -9.32 -1.13 7.50
C GLY A 74 -9.19 -1.87 6.15
N PHE A 75 -10.30 -2.32 5.55
CA PHE A 75 -10.28 -2.96 4.23
C PHE A 75 -9.98 -1.99 3.09
N ASP A 76 -10.10 -0.68 3.32
CA ASP A 76 -9.89 0.32 2.28
C ASP A 76 -8.48 0.23 1.70
N ILE A 77 -7.47 -0.05 2.53
CA ILE A 77 -6.09 -0.25 2.11
C ILE A 77 -6.00 -1.50 1.22
N LEU A 78 -6.59 -2.61 1.65
CA LEU A 78 -6.57 -3.86 0.89
C LEU A 78 -7.25 -3.69 -0.48
N LEU A 79 -8.40 -3.02 -0.49
CA LEU A 79 -9.17 -2.75 -1.71
C LEU A 79 -8.43 -1.78 -2.65
N ALA A 80 -7.77 -0.75 -2.11
CA ALA A 80 -6.99 0.20 -2.90
C ALA A 80 -5.85 -0.52 -3.63
N PHE A 81 -5.03 -1.30 -2.93
CA PHE A 81 -3.95 -2.06 -3.56
C PHE A 81 -4.47 -3.17 -4.47
N ALA A 82 -5.54 -3.86 -4.11
CA ALA A 82 -6.07 -4.94 -4.93
C ALA A 82 -6.79 -4.45 -6.20
N GLY A 83 -7.37 -3.25 -6.14
CA GLY A 83 -8.24 -2.70 -7.18
C GLY A 83 -7.60 -1.69 -8.11
N LEU A 84 -6.61 -0.92 -7.64
CA LEU A 84 -5.96 0.09 -8.47
C LEU A 84 -4.76 -0.51 -9.22
N PRO A 85 -4.73 -0.46 -10.56
CA PRO A 85 -3.66 -1.04 -11.36
C PRO A 85 -2.41 -0.15 -11.42
N TYR A 86 -2.17 0.63 -10.36
CA TYR A 86 -1.09 1.63 -10.29
C TYR A 86 -0.09 1.25 -9.20
N TRP A 87 1.10 1.85 -9.27
CA TRP A 87 1.99 1.91 -8.12
C TRP A 87 1.44 2.91 -7.11
N VAL A 88 0.62 2.41 -6.18
CA VAL A 88 -0.05 3.24 -5.17
C VAL A 88 0.92 3.57 -4.04
N VAL A 89 1.14 4.87 -3.82
CA VAL A 89 1.90 5.39 -2.68
C VAL A 89 0.93 6.00 -1.67
N SER A 90 0.85 5.38 -0.48
CA SER A 90 -0.07 5.81 0.58
C SER A 90 0.56 6.83 1.53
N VAL A 91 -0.25 7.80 1.95
CA VAL A 91 0.05 8.70 3.07
C VAL A 91 -0.24 7.97 4.38
N SER A 92 0.79 7.83 5.22
CA SER A 92 0.84 6.89 6.32
C SER A 92 1.21 7.55 7.64
N LYS A 93 0.74 6.98 8.75
CA LYS A 93 1.08 7.42 10.11
C LYS A 93 2.58 7.24 10.40
N ILE A 94 3.25 8.25 10.96
CA ILE A 94 4.70 8.19 11.25
C ILE A 94 5.07 7.02 12.17
N GLU A 95 4.17 6.61 13.06
CA GLU A 95 4.37 5.50 13.99
C GLU A 95 4.56 4.17 13.25
N LEU A 96 3.93 3.99 12.09
CA LEU A 96 4.08 2.76 11.29
C LEU A 96 5.52 2.56 10.80
N LYS A 97 6.31 3.62 10.69
CA LYS A 97 7.73 3.55 10.32
C LYS A 97 8.56 2.75 11.32
N SER A 98 8.14 2.70 12.59
CA SER A 98 8.84 1.99 13.66
C SER A 98 8.61 0.47 13.67
N ILE A 99 7.57 -0.01 12.98
CA ILE A 99 7.29 -1.44 12.88
C ILE A 99 8.33 -2.04 11.92
N ILE A 100 9.15 -2.99 12.37
CA ILE A 100 10.34 -3.44 11.64
C ILE A 100 10.04 -3.81 10.18
N ILE A 101 9.26 -4.87 9.94
CA ILE A 101 9.02 -5.36 8.57
C ILE A 101 8.16 -4.35 7.80
N LEU A 102 7.06 -3.89 8.39
CA LEU A 102 6.11 -3.00 7.72
C LEU A 102 6.74 -1.65 7.36
N GLY A 103 7.43 -1.02 8.30
CA GLY A 103 8.10 0.26 8.15
C GLY A 103 9.21 0.21 7.11
N TRP A 104 9.98 -0.90 7.05
CA TRP A 104 10.97 -1.11 5.99
C TRP A 104 10.31 -1.19 4.62
N VAL A 105 9.30 -2.06 4.46
CA VAL A 105 8.58 -2.23 3.19
C VAL A 105 7.99 -0.91 2.72
N MET A 106 7.30 -0.20 3.62
CA MET A 106 6.68 1.07 3.30
C MET A 106 7.70 2.13 2.92
N SER A 107 8.84 2.20 3.62
CA SER A 107 9.92 3.14 3.29
C SER A 107 10.55 2.83 1.94
N THR A 108 10.81 1.56 1.63
CA THR A 108 11.39 1.14 0.34
C THR A 108 10.42 1.34 -0.82
N ALA A 109 9.11 1.16 -0.58
CA ALA A 109 8.06 1.38 -1.58
C ALA A 109 7.71 2.86 -1.79
N GLY A 110 8.34 3.78 -1.06
CA GLY A 110 8.19 5.23 -1.26
C GLY A 110 7.00 5.86 -0.53
N HIS A 111 6.41 5.18 0.46
CA HIS A 111 5.29 5.71 1.24
C HIS A 111 5.66 7.01 1.97
N ILE A 112 4.70 7.94 2.00
CA ILE A 112 4.85 9.23 2.66
C ILE A 112 4.39 9.07 4.10
N PHE A 113 5.26 9.35 5.07
CA PHE A 113 4.92 9.33 6.48
C PHE A 113 4.61 10.74 6.99
N VAL A 114 3.49 10.88 7.71
CA VAL A 114 3.03 12.15 8.26
C VAL A 114 2.92 12.05 9.77
N ASP A 115 3.55 13.00 10.46
CA ASP A 115 3.38 13.24 11.89
C ASP A 115 2.22 14.21 12.10
N ARG A 116 1.08 13.68 12.56
CA ARG A 116 -0.14 14.47 12.81
C ARG A 116 -0.12 15.21 14.14
N GLY A 117 0.82 14.90 15.04
CA GLY A 117 1.00 15.59 16.32
C GLY A 117 1.69 16.95 16.18
N ARG A 118 2.28 17.23 15.01
CA ARG A 118 2.93 18.49 14.64
C ARG A 118 2.30 19.12 13.39
N SER A 119 0.97 19.16 13.34
CA SER A 119 0.22 19.73 12.21
C SER A 119 0.53 21.21 11.94
N ASP A 120 1.03 21.92 12.95
CA ASP A 120 1.49 23.31 12.92
C ASP A 120 2.76 23.52 12.08
N MET A 121 3.60 22.50 11.93
CA MET A 121 4.80 22.55 11.06
C MET A 121 4.44 22.47 9.58
N ALA A 122 3.28 21.91 9.22
CA ALA A 122 2.86 21.76 7.82
C ALA A 122 2.31 23.06 7.20
N LEU A 123 1.91 24.04 8.02
CA LEU A 123 1.35 25.32 7.57
C LEU A 123 2.42 26.43 7.40
N LYS A 124 3.69 26.15 7.72
CA LYS A 124 4.79 27.15 7.71
C LYS A 124 5.66 27.12 6.45
N SER A 125 5.27 26.41 5.40
CA SER A 125 5.98 26.37 4.12
C SER A 125 5.47 27.42 3.15
#